data_AF-A0A965LA82-F1
#
_entry.id   AF-A0A965LA82-F1
#
_cell.length_a   1.000
_cell.length_b   1.000
_cell.length_c   1.000
_cell.angle_alpha   90.00
_cell.angle_beta   90.00
_cell.angle_gamma   90.00
#
_symmetry.space_group_name_H-M   'P 1'
#
loop_
_entity.id
_entity.type
_entity.pdbx_description
1 polymer ?
#
loop_
_entity_poly.entity_id
_entity_poly.type
_entity_poly.pdbx_seq_one_letter_code
_entity_poly.pdbx_strand_id
1 'polypeptide(L)'
;MIMGLRSTLIAGAIALVLALFLLAQCQHARTAGADAALSRNVAGAAVESGSDAVGTVGSVGASEAAIDATGRTNDAEIHKAAGADQGVPAAVDAAGRNALCLRAAYRLDPRCLRKPAS
;
A
#
# COMPACT_ATOMS: atom_id res chain seq x y z
N MET A 1 -57.70 -49.45 -19.34
CA MET A 1 -56.44 -49.44 -18.55
C MET A 1 -55.33 -48.52 -19.13
N ILE A 2 -55.46 -47.97 -20.35
CA ILE A 2 -54.43 -47.11 -20.99
C ILE A 2 -54.48 -45.64 -20.52
N MET A 3 -55.65 -45.16 -20.04
CA MET A 3 -55.83 -43.77 -19.60
C MET A 3 -55.08 -43.43 -18.29
N GLY A 4 -54.94 -44.39 -17.38
CA GLY A 4 -54.28 -44.18 -16.08
C GLY A 4 -52.76 -44.03 -16.19
N LEU A 5 -52.12 -44.73 -17.13
CA LEU A 5 -50.66 -44.71 -17.31
C LEU A 5 -50.16 -43.36 -17.87
N ARG A 6 -50.97 -42.70 -18.70
CA ARG A 6 -50.64 -41.36 -19.21
C ARG A 6 -50.75 -40.30 -18.12
N SER A 7 -51.75 -40.40 -17.25
CA SER A 7 -51.95 -39.48 -16.13
C SER A 7 -50.81 -39.56 -15.11
N THR A 8 -50.30 -40.76 -14.81
CA THR A 8 -49.19 -40.93 -13.86
C THR A 8 -47.86 -40.43 -14.43
N LEU A 9 -47.61 -40.61 -15.74
CA LEU A 9 -46.43 -40.08 -16.41
C LEU A 9 -46.44 -38.54 -16.44
N ILE A 10 -47.59 -37.92 -16.72
CA ILE A 10 -47.73 -36.47 -16.69
C ILE A 10 -47.53 -35.93 -15.27
N ALA A 11 -48.15 -36.55 -14.26
CA ALA A 11 -47.97 -36.16 -12.87
C ALA A 11 -46.50 -36.30 -12.42
N GLY A 12 -45.81 -37.38 -12.83
CA GLY A 12 -44.39 -37.57 -12.56
C GLY A 12 -43.50 -36.52 -13.23
N ALA A 13 -43.80 -36.16 -14.48
CA ALA A 13 -43.07 -35.10 -15.19
C ALA A 13 -43.26 -33.73 -14.52
N ILE A 14 -44.49 -33.40 -14.10
CA ILE A 14 -44.78 -32.15 -13.38
C ILE A 14 -44.05 -32.11 -12.04
N ALA A 15 -44.07 -33.21 -11.28
CA ALA A 15 -43.35 -33.29 -10.01
C ALA A 15 -41.83 -33.13 -10.19
N LEU A 16 -41.25 -33.70 -11.25
CA LEU A 16 -39.84 -33.55 -11.57
C LEU A 16 -39.48 -32.10 -11.90
N VAL A 17 -40.28 -31.43 -12.73
CA VAL A 17 -40.06 -30.02 -13.10
C VAL A 17 -40.14 -29.12 -11.86
N LEU A 18 -41.14 -29.33 -10.99
CA LEU A 18 -41.26 -28.58 -9.74
C LEU A 18 -40.06 -28.79 -8.82
N ALA A 19 -39.58 -30.03 -8.68
CA ALA A 19 -38.41 -30.34 -7.86
C ALA A 19 -37.15 -29.63 -8.38
N LEU A 20 -36.93 -29.64 -9.70
CA LEU A 20 -35.80 -28.92 -10.31
C LEU A 20 -35.89 -27.41 -10.12
N PHE A 21 -37.10 -26.84 -10.21
CA PHE A 21 -37.32 -25.41 -10.00
C PHE A 21 -37.02 -24.98 -8.55
N LEU A 22 -37.47 -25.78 -7.58
CA LEU A 22 -37.17 -25.59 -6.15
C LEU A 22 -35.67 -25.69 -5.85
N LEU A 23 -34.98 -26.65 -6.45
CA LEU A 23 -33.52 -26.80 -6.33
C LEU A 23 -32.78 -25.59 -6.90
N ALA A 24 -33.17 -25.12 -8.08
CA ALA A 24 -32.57 -23.94 -8.71
C ALA A 24 -32.78 -22.67 -7.87
N GLN A 25 -33.98 -22.46 -7.31
CA GLN A 25 -34.30 -21.33 -6.43
C GLN A 25 -33.45 -21.35 -5.15
N CYS A 26 -33.30 -22.52 -4.51
CA CYS A 26 -32.45 -22.67 -3.33
C CYS A 26 -30.96 -22.39 -3.63
N GLN A 27 -30.47 -22.82 -4.78
CA GLN A 27 -29.09 -22.54 -5.19
C GLN A 27 -28.89 -21.04 -5.45
N HIS A 28 -29.82 -20.39 -6.15
CA HIS A 28 -29.74 -18.97 -6.47
C HIS A 28 -29.82 -18.07 -5.23
N ALA A 29 -30.65 -18.43 -4.25
CA ALA A 29 -30.73 -17.72 -2.97
C ALA A 29 -29.42 -17.84 -2.16
N ARG A 30 -28.78 -19.02 -2.19
CA ARG A 30 -27.49 -19.24 -1.52
C ARG A 30 -26.35 -18.48 -2.19
N THR A 31 -26.29 -18.46 -3.52
CA THR A 31 -25.27 -17.70 -4.25
C THR A 31 -25.45 -16.20 -4.05
N ALA A 32 -26.68 -15.68 -4.12
CA ALA A 32 -26.95 -14.27 -3.86
C ALA A 32 -26.53 -13.83 -2.43
N GLY A 33 -26.75 -14.70 -1.44
CA GLY A 33 -26.27 -14.46 -0.08
C GLY A 33 -24.75 -14.42 0.04
N ALA A 34 -24.05 -15.34 -0.65
CA ALA A 34 -22.60 -15.40 -0.70
C ALA A 34 -22.00 -14.18 -1.42
N ASP A 35 -22.56 -13.78 -2.56
CA ASP A 35 -22.13 -12.62 -3.33
C ASP A 35 -22.35 -11.32 -2.55
N ALA A 36 -23.45 -11.22 -1.80
CA ALA A 36 -23.72 -10.06 -0.93
C ALA A 36 -22.79 -10.01 0.29
N ALA A 37 -22.37 -11.15 0.84
CA ALA A 37 -21.37 -11.20 1.90
C ALA A 37 -19.98 -10.84 1.36
N LEU A 38 -19.60 -11.39 0.20
CA LEU A 38 -18.34 -11.08 -0.47
C LEU A 38 -18.25 -9.60 -0.83
N SER A 39 -19.28 -9.03 -1.45
CA SER A 39 -19.33 -7.60 -1.82
C SER A 39 -19.18 -6.69 -0.61
N ARG A 40 -19.82 -7.04 0.52
CA ARG A 40 -19.69 -6.29 1.79
C ARG A 40 -18.27 -6.35 2.35
N ASN A 41 -17.65 -7.53 2.34
CA ASN A 41 -16.29 -7.71 2.83
C ASN A 41 -15.27 -6.98 1.95
N VAL A 42 -15.42 -7.03 0.62
CA VAL A 42 -14.56 -6.31 -0.33
C VAL A 42 -14.72 -4.80 -0.18
N ALA A 43 -15.95 -4.30 -0.03
CA ALA A 43 -16.19 -2.88 0.20
C ALA A 43 -15.58 -2.39 1.52
N GLY A 44 -15.73 -3.16 2.61
CA GLY A 44 -15.11 -2.84 3.90
C GLY A 44 -13.58 -2.82 3.83
N ALA A 45 -12.98 -3.83 3.20
CA ALA A 45 -11.53 -3.89 3.03
C ALA A 45 -10.97 -2.76 2.15
N ALA A 46 -11.71 -2.34 1.12
CA ALA A 46 -11.31 -1.22 0.26
C ALA A 46 -11.33 0.12 1.00
N VAL A 47 -12.31 0.34 1.89
CA VAL A 47 -12.39 1.55 2.73
C VAL A 47 -11.24 1.58 3.74
N GLU A 48 -10.98 0.48 4.44
CA GLU A 48 -9.88 0.38 5.42
C GLU A 48 -8.51 0.58 4.77
N SER A 49 -8.29 -0.06 3.62
CA SER A 49 -7.05 0.11 2.84
C SER A 49 -6.87 1.55 2.36
N GLY A 50 -7.98 2.22 2.01
CA GLY A 50 -7.99 3.63 1.63
C GLY A 50 -7.62 4.55 2.79
N SER A 51 -8.18 4.32 3.98
CA SER A 51 -7.83 5.11 5.17
C SER A 51 -6.37 4.94 5.59
N ASP A 52 -5.84 3.71 5.54
CA ASP A 52 -4.44 3.43 5.88
C ASP A 52 -3.46 4.10 4.90
N ALA A 53 -3.79 4.06 3.60
CA ALA A 53 -2.99 4.72 2.58
C ALA A 53 -2.96 6.25 2.79
N VAL A 54 -4.12 6.86 3.05
CA VAL A 54 -4.21 8.31 3.31
C VAL A 54 -3.51 8.69 4.62
N GLY A 55 -3.67 7.90 5.68
CA GLY A 55 -2.98 8.11 6.95
C GLY A 55 -1.46 8.02 6.82
N THR A 56 -0.97 7.06 6.04
CA THR A 56 0.47 6.88 5.77
C THR A 56 1.04 8.02 4.91
N VAL A 57 0.35 8.41 3.84
CA VAL A 57 0.80 9.53 3.00
C VAL A 57 0.76 10.85 3.78
N GLY A 58 -0.26 11.07 4.59
CA GLY A 58 -0.37 12.26 5.44
C GLY A 58 0.75 12.34 6.49
N SER A 59 1.10 11.20 7.12
CA SER A 59 2.19 11.16 8.11
C SER A 59 3.57 11.37 7.48
N VAL A 60 3.81 10.82 6.28
CA VAL A 60 5.03 11.06 5.51
C VAL A 60 5.14 12.54 5.12
N GLY A 61 4.07 13.13 4.57
CA GLY A 61 4.08 14.55 4.18
C GLY A 61 4.34 15.51 5.35
N ALA A 62 3.74 15.24 6.52
CA ALA A 62 4.02 16.00 7.73
C ALA A 62 5.49 15.85 8.20
N SER A 63 6.05 14.65 8.05
CA SER A 63 7.45 14.38 8.39
C SER A 63 8.42 15.10 7.47
N GLU A 64 8.17 15.09 6.16
CA GLU A 64 8.97 15.82 5.16
C GLU A 64 8.94 17.33 5.43
N ALA A 65 7.76 17.89 5.69
CA ALA A 65 7.63 19.31 6.04
C ALA A 65 8.42 19.70 7.30
N ALA A 66 8.43 18.82 8.31
CA ALA A 66 9.20 19.02 9.54
C ALA A 66 10.73 18.92 9.30
N ILE A 67 11.16 17.97 8.45
CA ILE A 67 12.55 17.83 8.03
C ILE A 67 13.01 19.09 7.29
N ASP A 68 12.23 19.58 6.32
CA ASP A 68 12.55 20.78 5.55
C ASP A 68 12.59 22.05 6.42
N ALA A 69 11.64 22.19 7.36
CA ALA A 69 11.65 23.30 8.31
C ALA A 69 12.90 23.26 9.20
N THR A 70 13.28 22.07 9.67
CA THR A 70 14.50 21.88 10.47
C THR A 70 15.75 22.18 9.64
N GLY A 71 15.81 21.71 8.38
CA GLY A 71 16.91 21.96 7.45
C GLY A 71 17.12 23.46 7.22
N ARG A 72 16.05 24.20 6.87
CA ARG A 72 16.11 25.66 6.69
C ARG A 72 16.53 26.41 7.94
N THR A 73 16.06 25.97 9.11
CA THR A 73 16.44 26.57 10.39
C THR A 73 17.92 26.35 10.66
N ASN A 74 18.41 25.12 10.51
CA ASN A 74 19.82 24.79 10.71
C ASN A 74 20.72 25.55 9.73
N ASP A 75 20.36 25.62 8.45
CA ASP A 75 21.12 26.38 7.45
C ASP A 75 21.20 27.87 7.81
N ALA A 76 20.09 28.46 8.24
CA ALA A 76 20.06 29.85 8.67
C ALA A 76 20.95 30.08 9.90
N GLU A 77 20.92 29.18 10.88
CA GLU A 77 21.76 29.29 12.08
C GLU A 77 23.24 29.06 11.77
N ILE A 78 23.57 28.11 10.89
CA ILE A 78 24.94 27.88 10.42
C ILE A 78 25.48 29.13 9.73
N HIS A 79 24.70 29.78 8.86
CA HIS A 79 25.13 30.98 8.15
C HIS A 79 25.21 32.23 9.02
N LYS A 80 24.50 32.29 10.15
CA LYS A 80 24.63 33.37 11.13
C LYS A 80 25.76 33.14 12.14
N ALA A 81 26.29 31.93 12.23
CA ALA A 81 27.31 31.59 13.20
C ALA A 81 28.61 32.37 12.96
N ALA A 82 29.32 32.71 14.04
CA ALA A 82 30.61 33.37 13.93
C ALA A 82 31.60 32.48 13.15
N GLY A 83 32.16 33.03 12.08
CA GLY A 83 33.08 32.30 11.20
C GLY A 83 32.39 31.51 10.08
N ALA A 84 31.08 31.62 9.89
CA ALA A 84 30.36 30.98 8.79
C ALA A 84 30.92 31.34 7.40
N ASP A 85 31.41 32.56 7.24
CA ASP A 85 32.01 33.04 6.00
C ASP A 85 33.50 32.68 5.85
N GLN A 86 34.09 32.03 6.86
CA GLN A 86 35.50 31.62 6.78
C GLN A 86 35.62 30.33 5.96
N GLY A 87 36.51 30.37 4.96
CA GLY A 87 36.82 29.18 4.16
C GLY A 87 37.39 28.06 5.03
N VAL A 88 36.87 26.85 4.87
CA VAL A 88 37.43 25.66 5.54
C VAL A 88 38.79 25.33 4.94
N PRO A 89 39.86 25.16 5.75
CA PRO A 89 41.16 24.76 5.24
C PRO A 89 41.09 23.42 4.48
N ALA A 90 41.76 23.32 3.34
CA ALA A 90 41.66 22.15 2.46
C ALA A 90 41.98 20.81 3.16
N ALA A 91 42.93 20.82 4.11
CA ALA A 91 43.28 19.63 4.88
C ALA A 91 42.13 19.15 5.80
N VAL A 92 41.40 20.09 6.41
CA VAL A 92 40.25 19.80 7.30
C VAL A 92 39.08 19.26 6.49
N ASP A 93 38.81 19.90 5.35
CA ASP A 93 37.78 19.49 4.41
C ASP A 93 38.03 18.08 3.84
N ALA A 94 39.28 17.77 3.45
CA ALA A 94 39.67 16.43 3.02
C ALA A 94 39.52 15.38 4.14
N ALA A 95 39.97 15.68 5.36
CA ALA A 95 39.82 14.80 6.51
C ALA A 95 38.34 14.53 6.85
N GLY A 96 37.51 15.57 6.84
CA GLY A 96 36.07 15.48 7.07
C GLY A 96 35.37 14.59 6.05
N ARG A 97 35.65 14.79 4.75
CA ARG A 97 35.12 13.93 3.69
C ARG A 97 35.55 12.48 3.84
N ASN A 98 36.82 12.24 4.12
CA ASN A 98 37.32 10.87 4.31
C ASN A 98 36.59 10.17 5.46
N ALA A 99 36.38 10.86 6.58
CA ALA A 99 35.63 10.32 7.72
C ALA A 99 34.16 10.04 7.36
N LEU A 100 33.51 10.92 6.59
CA LEU A 100 32.13 10.72 6.11
C LEU A 100 32.02 9.48 5.21
N CYS A 101 32.97 9.26 4.31
CA CYS A 101 32.98 8.11 3.41
C CYS A 101 33.13 6.75 4.12
N LEU A 102 33.51 6.74 5.40
CA LEU A 102 33.53 5.51 6.21
C LEU A 102 32.13 5.10 6.71
N ARG A 103 31.16 6.02 6.72
CA ARG A 103 29.80 5.76 7.22
C ARG A 103 28.98 4.98 6.21
N ALA A 104 28.15 4.05 6.70
CA ALA A 104 27.30 3.20 5.85
C ALA A 104 26.40 4.00 4.90
N ALA A 105 25.86 5.14 5.36
CA ALA A 105 25.00 6.01 4.57
C ALA A 105 25.66 6.59 3.30
N TYR A 106 27.00 6.66 3.26
CA TYR A 106 27.75 7.28 2.16
C TYR A 106 28.44 6.25 1.24
N ARG A 107 28.19 4.94 1.43
CA ARG A 107 28.84 3.87 0.65
C ARG A 107 28.61 3.94 -0.86
N LEU A 108 27.49 4.53 -1.28
CA LEU A 108 27.12 4.67 -2.69
C LEU A 108 27.33 6.09 -3.24
N ASP A 109 27.88 7.00 -2.44
CA ASP A 109 28.14 8.37 -2.90
C ASP A 109 29.29 8.35 -3.92
N PRO A 110 29.10 8.85 -5.16
CA PRO A 110 30.14 8.88 -6.20
C PRO A 110 31.44 9.56 -5.76
N ARG A 111 31.36 10.51 -4.82
CA ARG A 111 32.51 11.22 -4.25
C ARG A 111 33.33 10.34 -3.32
N CYS A 112 32.70 9.34 -2.69
CA CYS A 112 33.35 8.36 -1.83
C CYS A 112 33.87 7.14 -2.59
N LEU A 113 33.33 6.89 -3.79
CA LEU A 113 33.79 5.81 -4.67
C LEU A 113 35.09 6.16 -5.42
N ARG A 114 35.31 7.45 -5.72
CA ARG A 114 36.58 7.94 -6.25
C ARG A 114 37.50 8.34 -5.11
N LYS A 115 38.25 7.39 -4.57
CA LYS A 115 39.37 7.72 -3.66
C LYS A 115 40.40 8.55 -4.45
N PRO A 116 40.76 9.78 -4.04
CA PRO A 116 41.97 10.40 -4.55
C PRO A 116 43.17 9.55 -4.09
N ALA A 117 44.13 9.33 -5.00
CA ALA A 117 45.38 8.65 -4.65
C ALA A 117 46.06 9.43 -3.53
N SER A 118 46.34 8.73 -2.42
CA SER A 118 47.10 9.23 -1.26
C SER A 118 48.55 9.45 -1.63
#